data_AF-A0AAQ3SGQ5-F1
#
_entry.id   AF-A0AAQ3SGQ5-F1
#
_cell.length_a   1.000
_cell.length_b   1.000
_cell.length_c   1.000
_cell.angle_alpha   90.00
_cell.angle_beta   90.00
_cell.angle_gamma   90.00
#
_symmetry.space_group_name_H-M   'P 1'
#
loop_
_entity.id
_entity.type
_entity.pdbx_description
1 polymer ?
#
loop_
_entity_poly.entity_id
_entity_poly.type
_entity_poly.pdbx_seq_one_letter_code
_entity_poly.pdbx_strand_id
1 'polypeptide(L)'
;MFASYSCMLFETHGIPCQHVIHVLTSSKMDELPSAYILKMFRNDCKKEPVFCPNAKHSLDAMQILRDGVFAIGDKISDTVSAKELSIIEEFEEFLGCPIPMQVDIHPPNDICSMGRIKRIKGHADKGQQKNKNKQKKKNVRQPRRCSTCKKVGLHDRRTCPEKANKE
;
A
#
# COMPACT_ATOMS: atom_id res chain seq x y z
N MET A 1 -3.25 10.95 23.56
CA MET A 1 -3.86 11.75 22.48
C MET A 1 -3.87 10.90 21.23
N PHE A 2 -5.04 10.43 20.80
CA PHE A 2 -5.18 9.76 19.50
C PHE A 2 -5.52 10.82 18.49
N ALA A 3 -4.61 11.10 17.56
CA ALA A 3 -4.91 11.99 16.47
C ALA A 3 -5.72 11.21 15.42
N SER A 4 -6.86 11.76 15.02
CA SER A 4 -7.74 11.21 14.01
C SER A 4 -7.16 11.49 12.63
N TYR A 5 -6.45 10.53 12.06
CA TYR A 5 -5.93 10.64 10.70
C TYR A 5 -6.81 9.82 9.76
N SER A 6 -7.20 10.37 8.63
CA SER A 6 -7.90 9.64 7.55
C SER A 6 -7.03 8.59 6.85
N CYS A 7 -5.76 8.43 7.27
CA CYS A 7 -4.78 7.59 6.58
C CYS A 7 -5.07 6.09 6.69
N MET A 8 -5.85 5.64 7.68
CA MET A 8 -6.23 4.24 7.96
C MET A 8 -5.12 3.18 7.78
N LEU A 9 -3.84 3.58 7.79
CA LEU A 9 -2.72 2.73 7.38
C LEU A 9 -2.41 1.69 8.45
N PHE A 10 -2.64 2.05 9.70
CA PHE A 10 -2.44 1.13 10.81
C PHE A 10 -3.57 0.08 10.84
N GLU A 11 -4.80 0.50 10.54
CA GLU A 11 -5.97 -0.36 10.46
C GLU A 11 -5.91 -1.31 9.26
N THR A 12 -5.32 -0.87 8.14
CA THR A 12 -5.24 -1.66 6.90
C THR A 12 -3.97 -2.51 6.78
N HIS A 13 -2.82 -1.98 7.20
CA HIS A 13 -1.50 -2.61 6.99
C HIS A 13 -0.74 -2.86 8.29
N GLY A 14 -1.27 -2.43 9.44
CA GLY A 14 -0.62 -2.63 10.74
C GLY A 14 0.61 -1.77 10.98
N ILE A 15 0.90 -0.81 10.10
CA ILE A 15 2.11 0.02 10.15
C ILE A 15 1.69 1.48 10.41
N PRO A 16 2.34 2.19 11.36
CA PRO A 16 2.07 3.60 11.61
C PRO A 16 2.26 4.45 10.35
N CYS A 17 1.27 5.27 10.00
CA CYS A 17 1.39 6.18 8.87
C CYS A 17 2.38 7.31 9.16
N GLN A 18 2.90 7.95 8.11
CA GLN A 18 3.84 9.07 8.27
C GLN A 18 3.28 10.20 9.15
N HIS A 19 1.96 10.39 9.17
CA HIS A 19 1.30 11.37 10.05
C HIS A 19 1.42 11.01 11.54
N VAL A 20 1.27 9.73 11.88
CA VAL A 20 1.44 9.21 13.25
C VAL A 20 2.89 9.39 13.67
N ILE A 21 3.84 9.00 12.81
CA ILE A 21 5.27 9.15 13.07
C ILE A 21 5.62 10.62 13.31
N HIS A 22 5.11 11.53 12.46
CA HIS A 22 5.36 12.96 12.61
C HIS A 22 4.88 13.49 13.96
N VAL A 23 3.64 13.19 14.37
CA VAL A 23 3.11 13.66 15.66
C VAL A 23 3.88 13.09 16.85
N LEU A 24 4.28 11.82 16.79
CA LEU A 24 5.12 11.21 17.84
C LEU A 24 6.48 11.91 17.94
N THR A 25 7.11 12.21 16.81
CA THR A 25 8.39 12.95 16.78
C THR A 25 8.25 14.38 17.28
N SER A 26 7.16 15.09 16.94
CA SER A 26 6.88 16.43 17.46
C SER A 26 6.63 16.44 18.97
N SER A 27 6.13 15.32 19.51
CA SER A 27 5.89 15.13 20.94
C SER A 27 7.14 14.69 21.72
N LYS A 28 8.30 14.59 21.05
CA LYS A 28 9.57 14.10 21.63
C LYS A 28 9.46 12.69 22.23
N MET A 29 8.65 11.83 21.60
CA MET A 29 8.64 10.41 21.95
C MET A 29 9.81 9.74 21.21
N ASP A 30 10.82 9.33 21.96
CA ASP A 30 11.99 8.63 21.42
C ASP A 30 11.71 7.15 21.11
N GLU A 31 10.62 6.61 21.68
CA GLU A 31 10.17 5.25 21.46
C GLU A 31 8.73 5.20 20.91
N LEU A 32 8.48 4.27 20.00
CA LEU A 32 7.16 4.03 19.46
C LEU A 32 6.28 3.36 20.54
N PRO A 33 5.09 3.91 20.86
CA PRO A 33 4.21 3.30 21.85
C PRO A 33 3.86 1.86 21.50
N SER A 34 3.78 0.99 22.50
CA SER A 34 3.49 -0.44 22.33
C SER A 34 2.18 -0.73 21.60
N ALA A 35 1.20 0.17 21.70
CA ALA A 35 -0.08 0.10 20.98
C ALA A 35 0.09 0.09 19.44
N TYR A 36 1.19 0.65 18.93
CA TYR A 36 1.52 0.66 17.50
C TYR A 36 2.45 -0.49 17.08
N ILE A 37 2.86 -1.36 18.01
CA ILE A 37 3.75 -2.50 17.76
C ILE A 37 2.92 -3.78 17.77
N LEU A 38 2.40 -4.15 16.60
CA LEU A 38 1.70 -5.42 16.42
C LEU A 38 2.61 -6.61 16.70
N LYS A 39 2.01 -7.71 17.15
CA LYS A 39 2.69 -8.96 17.49
C LYS A 39 3.60 -9.48 16.36
N MET A 40 3.19 -9.27 15.11
CA MET A 40 3.98 -9.67 13.92
C MET A 40 5.33 -8.95 13.80
N PHE A 41 5.43 -7.73 14.34
CA PHE A 41 6.64 -6.90 14.28
C PHE A 41 7.54 -7.06 15.51
N ARG A 42 7.16 -7.90 16.47
CA ARG A 42 7.98 -8.17 17.65
C ARG A 42 8.99 -9.30 17.37
N ASN A 43 10.15 -9.25 18.01
CA ASN A 43 11.22 -10.25 17.87
C ASN A 43 10.81 -11.65 18.36
N ASP A 44 9.75 -11.75 19.15
CA ASP A 44 9.14 -12.97 19.67
C ASP A 44 7.94 -13.46 18.85
N CYS A 45 7.65 -12.85 17.69
CA CYS A 45 6.54 -13.26 16.80
C CYS A 45 6.52 -14.76 16.48
N LYS A 46 7.70 -15.41 16.43
CA LYS A 46 7.85 -16.84 16.13
C LYS A 46 8.08 -17.71 17.36
N LYS A 47 8.17 -17.11 18.55
CA LYS A 47 8.51 -17.81 19.79
C LYS A 47 7.30 -18.43 20.48
N GLU A 48 6.10 -17.98 20.14
CA GLU A 48 4.91 -18.70 20.56
C GLU A 48 4.79 -20.00 19.75
N PRO A 49 4.87 -21.17 20.40
CA PRO A 49 4.58 -22.41 19.71
C PRO A 49 3.11 -22.40 19.34
N VAL A 50 2.84 -22.28 18.03
CA VAL A 50 1.49 -22.29 17.45
C VAL A 50 0.70 -23.54 17.86
N PHE A 51 1.38 -24.61 18.28
CA PHE A 51 0.75 -25.70 18.99
C PHE A 51 1.80 -26.57 19.71
N CYS A 52 1.41 -27.10 20.87
CA CYS A 52 2.08 -28.09 21.73
C CYS A 52 3.48 -28.54 21.26
N PRO A 53 4.56 -27.87 21.69
CA PRO A 53 5.92 -28.19 21.22
C PRO A 53 6.33 -29.63 21.58
N ASN A 54 5.78 -30.18 22.66
CA ASN A 54 6.05 -31.53 23.13
C ASN A 54 5.43 -32.61 22.23
N ALA A 55 4.34 -32.31 21.52
CA ALA A 55 3.68 -33.27 20.65
C ALA A 55 4.42 -33.46 19.32
N LYS A 56 5.21 -32.47 18.88
CA LYS A 56 5.93 -32.49 17.60
C LYS A 56 6.87 -33.69 17.43
N HIS A 57 7.33 -34.26 18.54
CA HIS A 57 8.32 -35.34 18.57
C HIS A 57 7.72 -36.72 18.84
N SER A 58 6.41 -36.83 19.09
CA SER A 58 5.75 -38.09 19.41
C SER A 58 4.52 -38.30 18.52
N LEU A 59 4.50 -39.44 17.84
CA LEU A 59 3.39 -39.85 16.99
C LEU A 59 2.09 -39.99 17.80
N ASP A 60 2.18 -40.59 18.99
CA ASP A 60 1.02 -40.77 19.90
C ASP A 60 0.48 -39.42 20.37
N ALA A 61 1.35 -38.48 20.72
CA ALA A 61 0.93 -37.15 21.15
C ALA A 61 0.23 -36.37 20.02
N MET A 62 0.70 -36.50 18.78
CA MET A 62 0.03 -35.91 17.62
C MET A 62 -1.31 -36.57 17.33
N GLN A 63 -1.42 -37.88 17.56
CA GLN A 63 -2.68 -38.61 17.38
C GLN A 63 -3.73 -38.14 18.38
N ILE A 64 -3.37 -38.01 19.67
CA ILE A 64 -4.26 -37.47 20.72
C ILE A 64 -4.76 -36.07 20.35
N LEU A 65 -3.87 -35.22 19.81
CA LEU A 65 -4.25 -33.88 19.37
C LEU A 65 -5.22 -33.90 18.18
N ARG A 66 -4.97 -34.77 17.20
CA ARG A 66 -5.88 -34.97 16.06
C ARG A 66 -7.26 -35.39 16.57
N ASP A 67 -7.32 -36.42 17.41
CA ASP A 67 -8.58 -36.96 17.92
C ASP A 67 -9.34 -35.92 18.75
N GLY A 68 -8.63 -35.12 19.55
CA GLY A 68 -9.22 -34.00 20.29
C GLY A 68 -9.81 -32.91 19.39
N VAL A 69 -9.14 -32.56 18.30
CA VAL A 69 -9.64 -31.57 17.32
C VAL A 69 -10.88 -32.10 16.59
N PHE A 70 -10.88 -33.37 16.20
CA PHE A 70 -12.07 -34.00 15.59
C PHE A 70 -13.26 -34.04 16.56
N ALA A 71 -13.04 -34.43 17.82
CA ALA A 71 -14.11 -34.45 18.82
C ALA A 71 -14.68 -33.05 19.12
N ILE A 72 -13.87 -31.99 19.01
CA ILE A 72 -14.36 -30.60 19.08
C ILE A 72 -15.16 -30.26 17.82
N GLY A 73 -14.68 -30.66 16.65
CA GLY A 73 -15.38 -30.49 15.38
C GLY A 73 -16.77 -31.12 15.38
N ASP A 74 -16.90 -32.34 15.88
CA ASP A 74 -18.19 -33.05 16.00
C ASP A 74 -19.15 -32.29 16.93
N LYS A 75 -18.66 -31.81 18.08
CA LYS A 75 -19.47 -30.99 19.00
C LYS A 75 -19.93 -29.68 18.36
N ILE A 76 -19.07 -29.03 17.57
CA ILE A 76 -19.44 -27.82 16.83
C ILE A 76 -20.50 -28.16 15.78
N SER A 77 -20.30 -29.25 15.03
CA SER A 77 -21.27 -29.73 14.04
C SER A 77 -22.64 -29.98 14.67
N ASP A 78 -22.69 -30.65 15.82
CA ASP A 78 -23.94 -30.91 16.55
C ASP A 78 -24.62 -29.62 17.03
N THR A 79 -23.85 -28.60 17.41
CA THR A 79 -24.40 -27.29 17.82
C THR A 79 -24.87 -26.44 16.64
N VAL A 80 -24.30 -26.62 15.45
CA VAL A 80 -24.61 -25.86 14.23
C VAL A 80 -25.74 -26.54 13.41
N SER A 81 -26.00 -27.84 13.64
CA SER A 81 -26.92 -28.67 12.84
C SER A 81 -28.43 -28.39 13.01
N ALA A 82 -28.86 -27.34 13.72
CA ALA A 82 -30.30 -27.14 13.98
C ALA A 82 -31.03 -26.17 13.02
N LYS A 83 -30.34 -25.33 12.23
CA LYS A 83 -31.01 -24.44 11.26
C LYS A 83 -30.14 -24.24 10.03
N GLU A 84 -30.58 -24.77 8.88
CA GLU A 84 -30.16 -24.26 7.58
C GLU A 84 -30.77 -22.86 7.44
N LEU A 85 -30.09 -21.86 7.99
CA LEU A 85 -30.42 -20.47 7.72
C LEU A 85 -29.95 -20.14 6.31
N SER A 86 -30.74 -19.34 5.60
CA SER A 86 -30.22 -18.73 4.38
C SER A 86 -28.99 -17.89 4.73
N ILE A 87 -28.02 -17.81 3.83
CA ILE A 87 -26.81 -16.99 4.00
C ILE A 87 -27.18 -15.56 4.45
N ILE A 88 -28.30 -15.03 3.96
CA ILE A 88 -28.83 -13.71 4.34
C ILE A 88 -29.21 -13.69 5.83
N GLU A 89 -29.99 -14.65 6.30
CA GLU A 89 -30.39 -14.74 7.72
C GLU A 89 -29.19 -14.93 8.65
N GLU A 90 -28.17 -15.69 8.25
CA GLU A 90 -26.91 -15.81 9.01
C GLU A 90 -26.23 -14.44 9.18
N PHE A 91 -26.14 -13.66 8.10
CA PHE A 91 -25.56 -12.32 8.16
C PHE A 91 -26.43 -11.34 8.96
N GLU A 92 -27.75 -11.43 8.84
CA GLU A 92 -28.67 -10.57 9.60
C GLU A 92 -28.64 -10.87 11.09
N GLU A 93 -28.54 -12.15 11.48
CA GLU A 93 -28.37 -12.56 12.88
C GLU A 93 -27.00 -12.13 13.42
N PHE A 94 -25.93 -12.26 12.63
CA PHE A 94 -24.59 -11.83 13.01
C PHE A 94 -24.48 -10.31 13.19
N LEU A 95 -25.06 -9.53 12.27
CA LEU A 95 -25.04 -8.08 12.30
C LEU A 95 -26.09 -7.48 13.25
N GLY A 96 -27.13 -8.26 13.60
CA GLY A 96 -28.26 -7.84 14.43
C GLY A 96 -29.22 -6.88 13.73
N CYS A 97 -29.14 -6.78 12.40
CA CYS A 97 -29.99 -5.91 11.59
C CYS A 97 -30.23 -6.50 10.20
N PRO A 98 -31.40 -6.21 9.58
CA PRO A 98 -31.69 -6.69 8.24
C PRO A 98 -30.78 -6.05 7.20
N ILE A 99 -30.32 -6.82 6.23
CA ILE A 99 -29.51 -6.29 5.12
C ILE A 99 -30.43 -5.45 4.23
N PRO A 100 -30.08 -4.19 3.93
CA PRO A 100 -30.92 -3.35 3.09
C PRO A 100 -31.03 -3.94 1.67
N MET A 101 -32.25 -4.01 1.14
CA MET A 101 -32.51 -4.50 -0.22
C MET A 101 -31.85 -3.66 -1.32
N GLN A 102 -31.52 -2.40 -1.01
CA GLN A 102 -30.89 -1.47 -1.93
C GLN A 102 -29.72 -0.77 -1.24
N VAL A 103 -28.55 -0.87 -1.85
CA VAL A 103 -27.33 -0.17 -1.44
C VAL A 103 -26.93 0.78 -2.56
N ASP A 104 -27.10 2.08 -2.32
CA ASP A 104 -26.64 3.11 -3.25
C ASP A 104 -25.14 3.38 -3.01
N ILE A 105 -24.30 2.69 -3.79
CA ILE A 105 -22.85 2.93 -3.77
C ILE A 105 -22.57 4.19 -4.59
N HIS A 106 -22.38 5.31 -3.91
CA HIS A 106 -21.91 6.52 -4.56
C HIS A 106 -20.44 6.33 -4.97
N PRO A 107 -20.09 6.53 -6.26
CA PRO A 107 -18.68 6.62 -6.63
C PRO A 107 -18.04 7.74 -5.80
N PRO A 108 -16.84 7.55 -5.24
CA PRO A 108 -16.17 8.61 -4.52
C PRO A 108 -16.06 9.84 -5.43
N ASN A 109 -16.66 10.96 -5.03
CA ASN A 109 -16.57 12.21 -5.81
C ASN A 109 -15.12 12.73 -5.89
N ASP A 110 -14.26 12.27 -4.99
CA ASP A 110 -12.87 12.71 -4.84
C ASP A 110 -11.84 11.77 -5.48
N ILE A 111 -12.23 10.92 -6.45
CA ILE A 111 -11.22 10.29 -7.31
C ILE A 111 -10.77 11.34 -8.34
N CYS A 112 -10.05 12.35 -7.86
CA CYS A 112 -9.09 13.04 -8.69
C CYS A 112 -8.04 11.99 -9.07
N SER A 113 -8.27 11.27 -10.18
CA SER A 113 -7.16 10.64 -10.90
C SER A 113 -6.09 11.72 -10.98
N MET A 114 -4.95 11.47 -10.36
CA MET A 114 -3.89 12.46 -10.19
C MET A 114 -3.42 12.88 -11.59
N GLY A 115 -4.14 13.83 -12.18
CA GLY A 115 -3.96 14.25 -13.55
C GLY A 115 -2.54 14.75 -13.68
N ARG A 116 -1.82 14.30 -14.71
CA ARG A 116 -0.43 14.65 -15.07
C ARG A 116 0.32 15.41 -13.95
N ILE A 117 0.56 14.76 -12.81
CA ILE A 117 1.31 15.38 -11.71
C ILE A 117 2.63 15.87 -12.32
N LYS A 118 2.88 17.17 -12.21
CA LYS A 118 4.17 17.71 -12.63
C LYS A 118 5.22 17.01 -11.77
N ARG A 119 6.10 16.25 -12.43
CA ARG A 119 7.25 15.58 -11.80
C ARG A 119 7.87 16.52 -10.76
N ILE A 120 8.00 16.01 -9.54
CA ILE A 120 8.67 16.70 -8.44
C ILE A 120 10.09 17.04 -8.92
N LYS A 121 10.43 18.32 -8.88
CA LYS A 121 11.72 18.81 -9.35
C LYS A 121 12.80 18.47 -8.33
N GLY A 122 13.80 17.70 -8.76
CA GLY A 122 14.98 17.42 -7.96
C GLY A 122 15.84 18.66 -7.75
N HIS A 123 16.83 18.58 -6.85
CA HIS A 123 17.77 19.69 -6.60
C HIS A 123 18.47 20.17 -7.89
N ALA A 124 18.79 19.25 -8.82
CA ALA A 124 19.36 19.59 -10.12
C ALA A 124 18.37 20.30 -11.09
N ASP A 125 17.06 20.07 -10.94
CA ASP A 125 16.01 20.73 -11.72
C ASP A 125 15.70 22.14 -11.20
N LYS A 126 16.06 22.43 -9.94
CA LYS A 126 15.99 23.76 -9.32
C LYS A 126 17.21 24.57 -9.75
N GLY A 127 17.29 24.90 -11.04
CA GLY A 127 18.26 25.90 -11.50
C GLY A 127 18.17 27.19 -10.67
N GLN A 128 19.27 27.94 -10.57
CA GLN A 128 19.31 29.24 -9.87
C GLN A 128 18.04 30.04 -10.18
N GLN A 129 17.32 30.48 -9.15
CA GLN A 129 16.09 31.27 -9.29
C GLN A 129 16.39 32.55 -10.07
N LYS A 130 16.25 32.51 -11.39
CA LYS A 130 16.38 33.70 -12.23
C LYS A 130 15.11 34.54 -12.05
N ASN A 131 15.32 35.77 -11.59
CA ASN A 131 14.31 36.82 -11.46
C ASN A 131 13.29 36.81 -12.61
N LYS A 132 12.01 36.87 -12.25
CA LYS A 132 10.83 36.65 -13.11
C LYS A 132 10.61 37.68 -14.24
N ASN A 133 11.56 38.55 -14.57
CA ASN A 133 11.38 39.66 -15.52
C ASN A 133 12.03 39.51 -16.90
N LYS A 134 12.44 38.31 -17.32
CA LYS A 134 12.74 38.05 -18.74
C LYS A 134 11.94 36.85 -19.22
N GLN A 135 10.79 37.11 -19.85
CA GLN A 135 10.15 36.17 -20.77
C GLN A 135 11.11 35.88 -21.93
N LYS A 136 12.11 35.02 -21.69
CA LYS A 136 12.97 34.49 -22.76
C LYS A 136 12.20 33.38 -23.46
N LYS A 137 11.75 33.65 -24.69
CA LYS A 137 11.20 32.73 -25.70
C LYS A 137 11.68 31.28 -25.48
N LYS A 138 10.85 30.44 -24.85
CA LYS A 138 11.22 29.05 -24.51
C LYS A 138 11.12 28.05 -25.65
N ASN A 139 10.68 28.45 -26.85
CA ASN A 139 10.36 27.52 -27.94
C ASN A 139 11.20 27.71 -29.21
N VAL A 140 12.34 28.40 -29.16
CA VAL A 140 13.24 28.49 -30.32
C VAL A 140 14.25 27.35 -30.26
N ARG A 141 14.14 26.40 -31.20
CA ARG A 141 15.13 25.32 -31.39
C ARG A 141 16.49 25.97 -31.62
N GLN A 142 17.46 25.67 -30.76
CA GLN A 142 18.82 26.20 -30.89
C GLN A 142 19.62 25.31 -31.85
N PRO A 143 20.45 25.90 -32.74
CA PRO A 143 21.37 25.13 -33.57
C PRO A 143 22.31 24.30 -32.71
N ARG A 144 22.52 23.04 -33.09
CA ARG A 144 23.46 22.11 -32.41
C ARG A 144 24.34 21.43 -33.44
N ARG A 145 25.55 21.02 -33.02
CA ARG A 145 26.44 20.20 -33.86
C ARG A 145 25.86 18.80 -33.98
N CYS A 146 25.58 18.37 -35.21
CA CYS A 146 25.16 17.00 -35.48
C CYS A 146 26.37 16.06 -35.38
N SER A 147 26.22 14.90 -34.74
CA SER A 147 27.31 13.93 -34.61
C SER A 147 27.59 13.14 -35.90
N THR A 148 26.66 13.13 -36.86
CA THR A 148 26.78 12.36 -38.12
C THR A 148 27.52 13.15 -39.20
N CYS A 149 27.10 14.39 -39.47
CA CYS A 149 27.70 15.27 -40.48
C CYS A 149 28.70 16.28 -39.91
N LYS A 150 28.80 16.38 -38.57
CA LYS A 150 29.63 17.37 -37.85
C LYS A 150 29.27 18.85 -38.13
N LYS A 151 28.25 19.13 -38.94
CA LYS A 151 27.73 20.48 -39.22
C LYS A 151 26.80 20.96 -38.08
N VAL A 152 26.77 22.28 -37.87
CA VAL A 152 25.87 22.93 -36.90
C VAL A 152 24.57 23.28 -37.62
N GLY A 153 23.44 22.84 -37.08
CA GLY A 153 22.12 23.11 -37.68
C GLY A 153 20.96 22.77 -36.76
N LEU A 154 19.74 22.94 -37.26
CA LEU A 154 18.49 22.64 -36.54
C LEU A 154 18.08 21.17 -36.69
N HIS A 155 19.04 20.25 -36.65
CA HIS A 155 18.81 18.81 -36.75
C HIS A 155 19.73 18.05 -35.80
N ASP A 156 19.40 16.78 -35.53
CA ASP A 156 20.19 15.88 -34.72
C ASP A 156 20.65 14.65 -35.52
N ARG A 157 21.30 13.68 -34.86
CA ARG A 157 21.76 12.42 -35.50
C ARG A 157 20.61 11.66 -36.17
N ARG A 158 19.39 11.75 -35.63
CA ARG A 158 18.22 10.99 -36.10
C ARG A 158 17.59 11.63 -37.33
N THR A 159 17.66 12.96 -37.40
CA THR A 159 17.07 13.80 -38.47
C THR A 159 18.13 14.38 -39.41
N CYS A 160 19.34 13.82 -39.42
CA CYS A 160 20.44 14.33 -40.24
C CYS A 160 20.20 14.06 -41.73
N PRO A 161 20.20 15.08 -42.60
CA PRO A 161 19.96 14.90 -44.04
C PRO A 161 21.07 14.10 -44.73
N GLU A 162 22.31 14.18 -44.24
CA GLU A 162 23.44 13.40 -44.77
C GLU A 162 23.45 11.95 -44.26
N LYS A 163 22.46 11.53 -43.46
CA LYS A 163 22.32 10.13 -43.04
C LYS A 163 21.79 9.25 -44.17
N ALA A 164 21.03 9.80 -45.12
CA ALA A 164 20.46 9.06 -46.24
C ALA A 164 21.43 8.88 -47.42
N ASN A 165 22.56 9.62 -47.44
CA ASN A 165 23.56 9.61 -48.53
C ASN A 165 24.84 8.85 -48.16
N LYS A 166 24.77 7.84 -47.29
CA LYS A 166 25.89 6.92 -47.05
C LYS A 166 25.47 5.54 -47.53
N GLU A 167 25.79 5.24 -48.79
CA GLU A 167 26.02 3.88 -49.27
C GLU A 167 27.22 3.27 -48.54
#